data_AF-A0A2A6L6C4-F1
#
_entry.id   AF-A0A2A6L6C4-F1
#
_cell.length_a   1.000
_cell.length_b   1.000
_cell.length_c   1.000
_cell.angle_alpha   90.00
_cell.angle_beta   90.00
_cell.angle_gamma   90.00
#
_symmetry.space_group_name_H-M   'P 1'
#
loop_
_entity.id
_entity.type
_entity.pdbx_description
1 polymer ?
#
loop_
_entity_poly.entity_id
_entity_poly.type
_entity_poly.pdbx_seq_one_letter_code
_entity_poly.pdbx_strand_id
1 'polypeptide(L)'
;MTSDNNPPRWSQLRKIRRELQARMPMDKFFDTVLEGCFRVARDRDNPLRGNFVASGLREAIGHVLHSLAPDEAVRACVWFVQAKDTKTVTRQQRASYIVKAGLPDDFVSDTLRIDVRDYTDPVIEVMDGLNKATHVRAETILSKGRKIRVMIQDVLLGLDQLLQAAVENREAITHAVADVMQEAVFDKLISETIDELDELSTHTTVDGHNINSVSVTKLDSHEISYRVEGEVEVELQYGSSSDIRNDIGLVQDDSYPYVVTVTCAVARPMAIRADNLNISVDNRSFYE
;
A
#
# COMPACT_ATOMS: atom_id res chain seq x y z
N MET A 1 -0.03 14.71 35.66
CA MET A 1 1.19 14.82 34.84
C MET A 1 1.00 15.99 33.89
N THR A 2 1.95 16.93 33.93
CA THR A 2 1.83 18.32 33.48
C THR A 2 1.96 18.47 31.97
N SER A 3 0.86 18.72 31.27
CA SER A 3 0.87 19.18 29.88
C SER A 3 1.35 20.63 29.82
N ASP A 4 2.46 20.85 29.14
CA ASP A 4 3.12 22.14 28.93
C ASP A 4 2.11 23.20 28.42
N ASN A 5 1.93 24.27 29.20
CA ASN A 5 0.80 25.21 29.05
C ASN A 5 1.09 26.35 28.04
N ASN A 6 2.07 26.15 27.14
CA ASN A 6 2.54 27.15 26.20
C ASN A 6 2.06 26.83 24.77
N PRO A 7 1.35 27.75 24.07
CA PRO A 7 0.97 27.51 22.68
C PRO A 7 2.16 27.19 21.79
N PRO A 8 1.99 26.30 20.78
CA PRO A 8 3.05 25.98 19.84
C PRO A 8 3.57 27.25 19.16
N ARG A 9 4.89 27.32 19.00
CA ARG A 9 5.58 28.41 18.31
C ARG A 9 5.45 28.24 16.80
N TRP A 10 5.48 29.35 16.05
CA TRP A 10 5.43 29.29 14.59
C TRP A 10 6.59 28.51 13.97
N SER A 11 7.77 28.51 14.60
CA SER A 11 8.92 27.71 14.16
C SER A 11 8.64 26.21 14.27
N GLN A 12 8.00 25.77 15.35
CA GLN A 12 7.59 24.37 15.54
C GLN A 12 6.55 23.97 14.48
N LEU A 13 5.51 24.78 14.28
CA LEU A 13 4.49 24.50 13.26
C LEU A 13 5.06 24.42 11.84
N ARG A 14 6.05 25.28 11.51
CA ARG A 14 6.75 25.22 10.22
C ARG A 14 7.56 23.92 10.07
N LYS A 15 8.16 23.42 11.15
CA LYS A 15 8.90 22.15 11.13
C LYS A 15 7.96 20.98 10.83
N ILE A 16 6.87 20.85 11.59
CA ILE A 16 5.86 19.79 11.39
C ILE A 16 5.29 19.86 9.97
N ARG A 17 4.95 21.07 9.49
CA ARG A 17 4.48 21.24 8.11
C ARG A 17 5.48 20.70 7.08
N ARG A 18 6.78 21.01 7.21
CA ARG A 18 7.79 20.54 6.25
C ARG A 18 7.94 19.03 6.27
N GLU A 19 7.90 18.42 7.45
CA GLU A 19 7.94 16.97 7.61
C GLU A 19 6.73 16.32 6.91
N LEU A 20 5.53 16.89 7.11
CA LEU A 20 4.31 16.43 6.46
C LEU A 20 4.36 16.58 4.93
N GLN A 21 4.83 17.72 4.43
CA GLN A 21 5.00 17.97 2.98
C GLN A 21 6.01 17.01 2.35
N ALA A 22 7.06 16.60 3.08
CA ALA A 22 8.02 15.62 2.59
C ALA A 22 7.40 14.22 2.38
N ARG A 23 6.34 13.88 3.12
CA ARG A 23 5.59 12.62 2.92
C ARG A 23 4.64 12.66 1.72
N MET A 24 4.31 13.85 1.22
CA MET A 24 3.45 14.05 0.04
C MET A 24 4.21 14.86 -1.03
N PRO A 25 5.31 14.30 -1.57
CA PRO A 25 6.16 15.03 -2.50
C PRO A 25 5.37 15.44 -3.74
N MET A 26 5.62 16.66 -4.23
CA MET A 26 5.03 17.21 -5.46
C MET A 26 3.52 17.50 -5.41
N ASP A 27 2.88 17.41 -4.25
CA ASP A 27 1.47 17.80 -4.09
C ASP A 27 1.31 19.33 -3.98
N LYS A 28 1.23 19.98 -5.14
CA LYS A 28 1.09 21.45 -5.24
C LYS A 28 -0.18 21.98 -4.57
N PHE A 29 -1.28 21.22 -4.60
CA PHE A 29 -2.54 21.64 -4.01
C PHE A 29 -2.41 21.68 -2.49
N PHE A 30 -1.97 20.57 -1.90
CA PHE A 30 -1.75 20.46 -0.46
C PHE A 30 -0.79 21.54 0.05
N ASP A 31 0.32 21.75 -0.66
CA ASP A 31 1.30 22.80 -0.35
C ASP A 31 0.70 24.20 -0.35
N THR A 32 -0.12 24.51 -1.37
CA THR A 32 -0.77 25.81 -1.54
C THR A 32 -1.78 26.06 -0.41
N VAL A 33 -2.60 25.05 -0.08
CA VAL A 33 -3.59 25.14 0.99
C VAL A 33 -2.92 25.36 2.34
N LEU A 34 -1.86 24.60 2.67
CA LEU A 34 -1.15 24.78 3.93
C LEU A 34 -0.42 26.12 4.00
N GLU A 35 0.18 26.59 2.91
CA GLU A 35 0.78 27.93 2.85
C GLU A 35 -0.27 29.02 3.11
N GLY A 36 -1.42 28.93 2.44
CA GLY A 36 -2.55 29.84 2.63
C GLY A 36 -3.02 29.88 4.08
N CYS A 37 -3.23 28.71 4.69
CA CYS A 37 -3.60 28.59 6.11
C CYS A 37 -2.59 29.30 7.01
N PHE A 38 -1.30 29.10 6.80
CA PHE A 38 -0.26 29.74 7.62
C PHE A 38 -0.19 31.26 7.44
N ARG A 39 -0.46 31.77 6.24
CA ARG A 39 -0.53 33.22 5.98
C ARG A 39 -1.73 33.83 6.70
N VAL A 40 -2.91 33.27 6.49
CA VAL A 40 -4.15 33.75 7.12
C VAL A 40 -4.06 33.68 8.64
N ALA A 41 -3.50 32.60 9.20
CA ALA A 41 -3.36 32.46 10.64
C ALA A 41 -2.45 33.54 11.29
N ARG A 42 -1.56 34.18 10.51
CA ARG A 42 -0.67 35.25 10.96
C ARG A 42 -1.25 36.64 10.78
N ASP A 43 -2.20 36.80 9.87
CA ASP A 43 -2.92 38.05 9.67
C ASP A 43 -3.63 38.43 10.97
N ARG A 44 -3.23 39.53 11.61
CA ARG A 44 -3.82 39.97 12.89
C ARG A 44 -5.03 40.87 12.72
N ASP A 45 -5.21 41.41 11.53
CA ASP A 45 -6.24 42.37 11.22
C ASP A 45 -7.49 41.67 10.68
N ASN A 46 -7.37 40.43 10.23
CA ASN A 46 -8.49 39.60 9.83
C ASN A 46 -9.22 38.95 11.03
N PRO A 47 -10.46 39.36 11.35
CA PRO A 47 -11.23 38.82 12.47
C PRO A 47 -11.71 37.37 12.25
N LEU A 48 -11.78 36.93 10.99
CA LEU A 48 -12.24 35.60 10.58
C LEU A 48 -11.09 34.63 10.30
N ARG A 49 -9.84 35.03 10.53
CA ARG A 49 -8.65 34.23 10.23
C ARG A 49 -8.72 32.79 10.76
N GLY A 50 -9.27 32.56 11.95
CA GLY A 50 -9.35 31.22 12.53
C GLY A 50 -10.37 30.34 11.80
N ASN A 51 -11.49 30.93 11.37
CA ASN A 51 -12.51 30.25 10.58
C ASN A 51 -11.98 29.89 9.19
N PHE A 52 -11.26 30.81 8.53
CA PHE A 52 -10.62 30.53 7.24
C PHE A 52 -9.52 29.48 7.34
N VAL A 53 -8.72 29.50 8.41
CA VAL A 53 -7.75 28.43 8.71
C VAL A 53 -8.46 27.09 8.88
N ALA A 54 -9.53 27.03 9.66
CA ALA A 54 -10.29 25.80 9.86
C ALA A 54 -10.86 25.26 8.53
N SER A 55 -11.39 26.13 7.67
CA SER A 55 -11.88 25.74 6.35
C SER A 55 -10.76 25.21 5.45
N GLY A 56 -9.62 25.89 5.38
CA GLY A 56 -8.49 25.42 4.58
C GLY A 56 -7.89 24.12 5.09
N LEU A 57 -7.81 23.95 6.42
CA LEU A 57 -7.37 22.68 7.03
C LEU A 57 -8.35 21.53 6.72
N ARG A 58 -9.67 21.80 6.69
CA ARG A 58 -10.66 20.80 6.28
C ARG A 58 -10.49 20.37 4.83
N GLU A 59 -10.17 21.32 3.95
CA GLU A 59 -9.85 21.03 2.55
C GLU A 59 -8.60 20.17 2.43
N ALA A 60 -7.54 20.49 3.18
CA ALA A 60 -6.33 19.67 3.23
C ALA A 60 -6.63 18.24 3.72
N ILE A 61 -7.45 18.08 4.77
CA ILE A 61 -7.89 16.76 5.25
C ILE A 61 -8.67 16.01 4.18
N GLY A 62 -9.65 16.66 3.53
CA GLY A 62 -10.44 16.05 2.47
C GLY A 62 -9.58 15.57 1.30
N HIS A 63 -8.61 16.38 0.88
CA HIS A 63 -7.66 16.07 -0.18
C HIS A 63 -6.79 14.85 0.15
N VAL A 64 -6.19 14.82 1.36
CA VAL A 64 -5.39 13.67 1.81
C VAL A 64 -6.24 12.39 1.84
N LEU A 65 -7.46 12.47 2.38
CA LEU A 65 -8.38 11.33 2.41
C LEU A 65 -8.79 10.85 1.02
N HIS A 66 -8.98 11.76 0.07
CA HIS A 66 -9.30 11.40 -1.32
C HIS A 66 -8.09 10.83 -2.05
N SER A 67 -6.87 11.28 -1.73
CA SER A 67 -5.63 10.69 -2.25
C SER A 67 -5.42 9.26 -1.74
N LEU A 68 -5.67 9.01 -0.45
CA LEU A 68 -5.53 7.68 0.16
C LEU A 68 -6.66 6.70 -0.23
N ALA A 69 -7.88 7.21 -0.39
CA ALA A 69 -9.07 6.43 -0.72
C ALA A 69 -9.97 7.18 -1.72
N PRO A 70 -9.60 7.20 -3.01
CA PRO A 70 -10.42 7.83 -4.04
C PRO A 70 -11.80 7.19 -4.12
N ASP A 71 -12.86 8.00 -4.20
CA ASP A 71 -14.24 7.49 -4.17
C ASP A 71 -14.52 6.43 -5.24
N GLU A 72 -13.97 6.61 -6.44
CA GLU A 72 -14.09 5.65 -7.54
C GLU A 72 -13.41 4.33 -7.22
N ALA A 73 -12.21 4.38 -6.63
CA ALA A 73 -11.48 3.18 -6.24
C ALA A 73 -12.20 2.42 -5.12
N VAL A 74 -12.71 3.13 -4.10
CA VAL A 74 -13.49 2.50 -3.02
C VAL A 74 -14.77 1.85 -3.56
N ARG A 75 -15.46 2.50 -4.50
CA ARG A 75 -16.68 1.98 -5.12
C ARG A 75 -16.45 0.76 -6.00
N ALA A 76 -15.26 0.64 -6.58
CA ALA A 76 -14.90 -0.49 -7.43
C ALA A 76 -14.57 -1.76 -6.64
N CYS A 77 -14.38 -1.66 -5.31
CA CYS A 77 -14.08 -2.82 -4.48
C CYS A 77 -15.25 -3.81 -4.43
N VAL A 78 -14.92 -5.10 -4.47
CA VAL A 78 -15.91 -6.20 -4.42
C VAL A 78 -16.76 -6.20 -3.15
N TRP A 79 -16.21 -5.73 -2.03
CA TRP A 79 -16.89 -5.62 -0.74
C TRP A 79 -17.71 -4.33 -0.59
N PHE A 80 -17.65 -3.41 -1.56
CA PHE A 80 -18.34 -2.13 -1.42
C PHE A 80 -19.86 -2.28 -1.53
N VAL A 81 -20.57 -1.75 -0.54
CA VAL A 81 -22.03 -1.63 -0.55
C VAL A 81 -22.41 -0.19 -0.21
N GLN A 82 -23.11 0.50 -1.12
CA GLN A 82 -23.55 1.87 -0.86
C GLN A 82 -24.48 1.92 0.36
N ALA A 83 -24.10 2.72 1.36
CA ALA A 83 -24.93 2.94 2.54
C ALA A 83 -26.25 3.64 2.14
N LYS A 84 -27.37 3.24 2.76
CA LYS A 84 -28.72 3.69 2.37
C LYS A 84 -28.99 5.17 2.69
N ASP A 85 -28.27 5.71 3.66
CA ASP A 85 -28.45 7.03 4.26
C ASP A 85 -27.57 8.11 3.63
N THR A 86 -26.63 7.74 2.74
CA THR A 86 -25.76 8.69 2.05
C THR A 86 -25.49 8.27 0.62
N LYS A 87 -25.22 9.24 -0.25
CA LYS A 87 -24.71 9.01 -1.62
C LYS A 87 -23.19 8.99 -1.68
N THR A 88 -22.51 9.36 -0.61
CA THR A 88 -21.04 9.44 -0.55
C THR A 88 -20.44 8.15 0.01
N VAL A 89 -19.14 7.96 -0.20
CA VAL A 89 -18.37 6.91 0.48
C VAL A 89 -18.22 7.29 1.96
N THR A 90 -18.56 6.37 2.85
CA THR A 90 -18.48 6.56 4.30
C THR A 90 -17.04 6.54 4.80
N ARG A 91 -16.80 7.07 6.02
CA ARG A 91 -15.46 6.99 6.64
C ARG A 91 -15.00 5.56 6.88
N GLN A 92 -15.91 4.68 7.32
CA GLN A 92 -15.63 3.25 7.49
C GLN A 92 -15.14 2.63 6.18
N GLN A 93 -15.81 2.95 5.07
CA GLN A 93 -15.43 2.43 3.75
C GLN A 93 -14.08 2.98 3.29
N ARG A 94 -13.78 4.27 3.55
CA ARG A 94 -12.44 4.82 3.27
C ARG A 94 -11.37 4.13 4.12
N ALA A 95 -11.60 3.96 5.42
CA ALA A 95 -10.67 3.27 6.30
C ALA A 95 -10.43 1.82 5.84
N SER A 96 -11.50 1.11 5.48
CA SER A 96 -11.41 -0.24 4.91
C SER A 96 -10.57 -0.25 3.64
N TYR A 97 -10.80 0.70 2.73
CA TYR A 97 -9.99 0.81 1.52
C TYR A 97 -8.52 1.10 1.84
N ILE A 98 -8.22 2.02 2.76
CA ILE A 98 -6.85 2.38 3.17
C ILE A 98 -6.08 1.17 3.69
N VAL A 99 -6.75 0.28 4.43
CA VAL A 99 -6.16 -0.92 5.01
C VAL A 99 -6.04 -2.06 4.00
N LYS A 100 -7.16 -2.48 3.38
CA LYS A 100 -7.23 -3.73 2.60
C LYS A 100 -7.51 -3.56 1.10
N ALA A 101 -7.65 -2.33 0.61
CA ALA A 101 -8.00 -2.01 -0.79
C ALA A 101 -9.17 -2.88 -1.28
N GLY A 102 -9.06 -3.53 -2.44
CA GLY A 102 -10.10 -4.39 -3.00
C GLY A 102 -10.25 -5.77 -2.37
N LEU A 103 -9.43 -6.15 -1.37
CA LEU A 103 -9.45 -7.52 -0.83
C LEU A 103 -10.82 -7.88 -0.22
N PRO A 104 -11.40 -9.05 -0.58
CA PRO A 104 -12.64 -9.56 -0.01
C PRO A 104 -12.59 -9.68 1.53
N ASP A 105 -13.73 -9.50 2.19
CA ASP A 105 -13.82 -9.58 3.66
C ASP A 105 -13.54 -10.99 4.18
N ASP A 106 -14.06 -12.01 3.50
CA ASP A 106 -13.82 -13.43 3.77
C ASP A 106 -12.35 -13.80 3.59
N PHE A 107 -11.70 -13.32 2.53
CA PHE A 107 -10.27 -13.54 2.34
C PHE A 107 -9.43 -12.97 3.50
N VAL A 108 -9.72 -11.74 3.94
CA VAL A 108 -8.94 -11.13 5.04
C VAL A 108 -9.22 -11.80 6.39
N SER A 109 -10.48 -12.15 6.66
CA SER A 109 -10.86 -12.74 7.95
C SER A 109 -10.57 -14.25 8.05
N ASP A 110 -10.89 -15.03 7.02
CA ASP A 110 -10.78 -16.49 7.06
C ASP A 110 -9.40 -16.97 6.62
N THR A 111 -8.82 -16.35 5.58
CA THR A 111 -7.52 -16.76 5.02
C THR A 111 -6.36 -16.08 5.73
N LEU A 112 -6.37 -14.74 5.81
CA LEU A 112 -5.29 -14.00 6.48
C LEU A 112 -5.42 -14.05 8.01
N ARG A 113 -6.58 -14.48 8.54
CA ARG A 113 -6.89 -14.52 9.98
C ARG A 113 -6.72 -13.17 10.66
N ILE A 114 -7.08 -12.10 9.95
CA ILE A 114 -6.98 -10.72 10.41
C ILE A 114 -8.38 -10.18 10.69
N ASP A 115 -8.61 -9.66 11.90
CA ASP A 115 -9.76 -8.78 12.13
C ASP A 115 -9.44 -7.40 11.54
N VAL A 116 -10.11 -7.07 10.44
CA VAL A 116 -9.96 -5.79 9.74
C VAL A 116 -10.17 -4.60 10.68
N ARG A 117 -11.01 -4.75 11.73
CA ARG A 117 -11.32 -3.65 12.66
C ARG A 117 -10.13 -3.20 13.47
N ASP A 118 -9.23 -4.12 13.84
CA ASP A 118 -8.01 -3.81 14.57
C ASP A 118 -7.13 -2.80 13.80
N TYR A 119 -7.28 -2.76 12.48
CA TYR A 119 -6.55 -1.87 11.57
C TYR A 119 -7.39 -0.66 11.14
N THR A 120 -8.71 -0.80 10.98
CA THR A 120 -9.56 0.33 10.56
C THR A 120 -9.90 1.29 11.68
N ASP A 121 -10.05 0.79 12.92
CA ASP A 121 -10.49 1.61 14.06
C ASP A 121 -9.50 2.73 14.39
N PRO A 122 -8.17 2.48 14.45
CA PRO A 122 -7.19 3.56 14.63
C PRO A 122 -7.28 4.65 13.55
N VAL A 123 -7.50 4.23 12.29
CA VAL A 123 -7.64 5.17 11.17
C VAL A 123 -8.89 6.04 11.35
N ILE A 124 -10.01 5.44 11.75
CA ILE A 124 -11.28 6.13 12.00
C ILE A 124 -11.15 7.12 13.16
N GLU A 125 -10.49 6.72 14.25
CA GLU A 125 -10.25 7.59 15.40
C GLU A 125 -9.46 8.84 15.00
N VAL A 126 -8.41 8.68 14.18
CA VAL A 126 -7.64 9.80 13.64
C VAL A 126 -8.51 10.68 12.73
N MET A 127 -9.31 10.09 11.84
CA MET A 127 -10.25 10.84 10.99
C MET A 127 -11.25 11.66 11.84
N ASP A 128 -11.77 11.09 12.91
CA ASP A 128 -12.70 11.76 13.82
C ASP A 128 -12.01 12.88 14.60
N GLY A 129 -10.77 12.67 15.04
CA GLY A 129 -9.94 13.70 15.66
C GLY A 129 -9.73 14.91 14.73
N LEU A 130 -9.37 14.65 13.47
CA LEU A 130 -9.19 15.68 12.44
C LEU A 130 -10.48 16.49 12.17
N ASN A 131 -11.62 15.80 12.07
CA ASN A 131 -12.91 16.45 11.89
C ASN A 131 -13.29 17.31 13.11
N LYS A 132 -13.06 16.82 14.33
CA LYS A 132 -13.30 17.58 15.57
C LYS A 132 -12.41 18.82 15.65
N ALA A 133 -11.12 18.69 15.31
CA ALA A 133 -10.14 19.77 15.37
C ALA A 133 -10.51 20.96 14.47
N THR A 134 -11.16 20.69 13.33
CA THR A 134 -11.56 21.72 12.35
C THR A 134 -13.03 22.15 12.48
N HIS A 135 -13.79 21.63 13.45
CA HIS A 135 -15.20 21.93 13.58
C HIS A 135 -15.45 23.32 14.19
N VAL A 136 -15.46 24.35 13.35
CA VAL A 136 -15.86 25.71 13.72
C VAL A 136 -17.30 25.95 13.26
N ARG A 137 -18.21 26.16 14.22
CA ARG A 137 -19.63 26.47 13.95
C ARG A 137 -19.79 27.89 13.40
N ALA A 138 -20.84 28.14 12.63
CA ALA A 138 -21.18 29.46 12.08
C ALA A 138 -21.30 30.55 13.16
N GLU A 139 -21.69 30.19 14.39
CA GLU A 139 -21.85 31.10 15.53
C GLU A 139 -20.56 31.31 16.33
N THR A 140 -19.44 30.67 15.94
CA THR A 140 -18.18 30.72 16.69
C THR A 140 -17.10 31.41 15.87
N ILE A 141 -16.75 32.64 16.25
CA ILE A 141 -15.58 33.35 15.71
C ILE A 141 -14.33 32.90 16.45
N LEU A 142 -13.38 32.30 15.74
CA LEU A 142 -12.11 31.87 16.32
C LEU A 142 -11.06 32.99 16.23
N SER A 143 -11.05 33.89 17.22
CA SER A 143 -10.18 35.09 17.22
C SER A 143 -8.85 34.93 17.98
N LYS A 144 -8.79 34.02 18.97
CA LYS A 144 -7.62 33.85 19.85
C LYS A 144 -6.46 33.15 19.12
N GLY A 145 -5.36 33.86 18.91
CA GLY A 145 -4.16 33.34 18.24
C GLY A 145 -3.58 32.05 18.84
N ARG A 146 -3.63 31.88 20.17
CA ARG A 146 -3.27 30.61 20.84
C ARG A 146 -4.11 29.43 20.33
N LYS A 147 -5.43 29.60 20.25
CA LYS A 147 -6.34 28.54 19.80
C LYS A 147 -6.13 28.18 18.33
N ILE A 148 -5.87 29.18 17.48
CA ILE A 148 -5.56 28.95 16.05
C ILE A 148 -4.28 28.10 15.90
N ARG A 149 -3.22 28.42 16.68
CA ARG A 149 -1.97 27.66 16.59
C ARG A 149 -2.09 26.23 17.11
N VAL A 150 -2.88 26.01 18.16
CA VAL A 150 -3.21 24.65 18.66
C VAL A 150 -3.98 23.88 17.58
N MET A 151 -5.02 24.46 16.99
CA MET A 151 -5.78 23.83 15.90
C MET A 151 -4.88 23.42 14.73
N ILE A 152 -3.97 24.30 14.29
CA ILE A 152 -3.01 23.98 13.22
C ILE A 152 -2.13 22.80 13.64
N GLN A 153 -1.61 22.81 14.87
CA GLN A 153 -0.78 21.71 15.38
C GLN A 153 -1.54 20.38 15.36
N ASP A 154 -2.75 20.36 15.93
CA ASP A 154 -3.56 19.15 16.06
C ASP A 154 -3.89 18.56 14.69
N VAL A 155 -4.21 19.40 13.70
CA VAL A 155 -4.46 18.92 12.33
C VAL A 155 -3.19 18.42 11.66
N LEU A 156 -2.07 19.12 11.77
CA LEU A 156 -0.83 18.68 11.13
C LEU A 156 -0.33 17.34 11.71
N LEU A 157 -0.40 17.18 13.03
CA LEU A 157 -0.05 15.92 13.69
C LEU A 157 -1.04 14.81 13.37
N GLY A 158 -2.35 15.11 13.32
CA GLY A 158 -3.35 14.12 12.93
C GLY A 158 -3.20 13.65 11.48
N LEU A 159 -2.81 14.54 10.56
CA LEU A 159 -2.51 14.15 9.18
C LEU A 159 -1.27 13.28 9.07
N ASP A 160 -0.22 13.59 9.84
CA ASP A 160 0.99 12.76 9.91
C ASP A 160 0.66 11.36 10.45
N GLN A 161 -0.11 11.28 11.53
CA GLN A 161 -0.60 10.02 12.10
C GLN A 161 -1.45 9.23 11.11
N LEU A 162 -2.33 9.89 10.36
CA LEU A 162 -3.17 9.23 9.36
C LEU A 162 -2.32 8.61 8.23
N LEU A 163 -1.36 9.37 7.70
CA LEU A 163 -0.46 8.87 6.65
C LEU A 163 0.39 7.71 7.15
N GLN A 164 0.89 7.78 8.39
CA GLN A 164 1.67 6.71 8.99
C GLN A 164 0.83 5.44 9.20
N ALA A 165 -0.36 5.57 9.80
CA ALA A 165 -1.27 4.43 9.98
C ALA A 165 -1.69 3.80 8.65
N ALA A 166 -1.88 4.62 7.60
CA ALA A 166 -2.18 4.13 6.26
C ALA A 166 -1.07 3.24 5.70
N VAL A 167 0.20 3.62 5.87
CA VAL A 167 1.36 2.84 5.42
C VAL A 167 1.53 1.59 6.26
N GLU A 168 1.58 1.72 7.58
CA GLU A 168 1.82 0.60 8.50
C GLU A 168 0.75 -0.49 8.38
N ASN A 169 -0.52 -0.09 8.31
CA ASN A 169 -1.62 -1.06 8.18
C ASN A 169 -1.64 -1.70 6.78
N ARG A 170 -1.28 -0.94 5.74
CA ARG A 170 -1.15 -1.50 4.39
C ARG A 170 -0.03 -2.53 4.33
N GLU A 171 1.13 -2.21 4.89
CA GLU A 171 2.31 -3.07 4.92
C GLU A 171 2.03 -4.39 5.65
N ALA A 172 1.32 -4.32 6.78
CA ALA A 172 0.91 -5.50 7.54
C ALA A 172 0.00 -6.42 6.70
N ILE A 173 -1.00 -5.85 6.02
CA ILE A 173 -1.87 -6.63 5.12
C ILE A 173 -1.07 -7.22 3.97
N THR A 174 -0.21 -6.43 3.31
CA THR A 174 0.57 -6.93 2.17
C THR A 174 1.55 -8.04 2.55
N HIS A 175 2.15 -8.00 3.74
CA HIS A 175 2.98 -9.09 4.25
C HIS A 175 2.16 -10.36 4.48
N ALA A 176 1.02 -10.25 5.17
CA ALA A 176 0.15 -11.41 5.39
C ALA A 176 -0.33 -12.03 4.08
N VAL A 177 -0.61 -11.20 3.07
CA VAL A 177 -0.93 -11.70 1.73
C VAL A 177 0.26 -12.40 1.09
N ALA A 178 1.46 -11.81 1.13
CA ALA A 178 2.66 -12.41 0.54
C ALA A 178 2.94 -13.80 1.14
N ASP A 179 2.80 -13.96 2.46
CA ASP A 179 3.01 -15.22 3.16
C ASP A 179 2.06 -16.32 2.66
N VAL A 180 0.76 -16.01 2.53
CA VAL A 180 -0.24 -16.96 2.04
C VAL A 180 -0.04 -17.27 0.55
N MET A 181 0.34 -16.26 -0.23
CA MET A 181 0.52 -16.41 -1.67
C MET A 181 1.78 -17.21 -2.03
N GLN A 182 2.78 -17.25 -1.16
CA GLN A 182 4.01 -18.02 -1.39
C GLN A 182 3.71 -19.49 -1.69
N GLU A 183 2.86 -20.14 -0.88
CA GLU A 183 2.48 -21.54 -1.08
C GLU A 183 1.72 -21.75 -2.39
N ALA A 184 0.75 -20.87 -2.68
CA ALA A 184 -0.07 -21.02 -3.89
C ALA A 184 0.68 -20.72 -5.20
N VAL A 185 1.68 -19.83 -5.17
CA VAL A 185 2.54 -19.60 -6.33
C VAL A 185 3.52 -20.76 -6.51
N PHE A 186 4.07 -21.29 -5.42
CA PHE A 186 4.97 -22.45 -5.47
C PHE A 186 4.31 -23.66 -6.16
N ASP A 187 3.08 -24.00 -5.76
CA ASP A 187 2.29 -25.08 -6.37
C ASP A 187 2.07 -24.88 -7.88
N LYS A 188 2.00 -23.63 -8.33
CA LYS A 188 1.86 -23.30 -9.75
C LYS A 188 3.18 -23.39 -10.50
N LEU A 189 4.27 -22.90 -9.91
CA LEU A 189 5.59 -22.92 -10.56
C LEU A 189 6.06 -24.34 -10.87
N ILE A 190 5.85 -25.30 -9.97
CA ILE A 190 6.20 -26.72 -10.20
C ILE A 190 5.53 -27.29 -11.46
N SER A 191 4.38 -26.75 -11.85
CA SER A 191 3.62 -27.26 -13.01
C SER A 191 3.95 -26.56 -14.33
N GLU A 192 4.76 -25.51 -14.33
CA GLU A 192 5.10 -24.73 -15.53
C GLU A 192 6.44 -25.17 -16.12
N THR A 193 6.52 -25.21 -17.45
CA THR A 193 7.77 -25.39 -18.20
C THR A 193 8.48 -24.05 -18.37
N ILE A 194 9.83 -24.06 -18.36
CA ILE A 194 10.62 -22.84 -18.54
C ILE A 194 11.34 -22.90 -19.90
N ASP A 195 10.77 -22.21 -20.87
CA ASP A 195 11.25 -22.21 -22.25
C ASP A 195 12.71 -21.73 -22.36
N GLU A 196 13.15 -20.78 -21.54
CA GLU A 196 14.52 -20.25 -21.55
C GLU A 196 15.60 -21.27 -21.14
N LEU A 197 15.22 -22.36 -20.45
CA LEU A 197 16.14 -23.41 -20.03
C LEU A 197 16.21 -24.58 -21.04
N ASP A 198 15.20 -24.72 -21.89
CA ASP A 198 15.18 -25.73 -22.95
C ASP A 198 16.22 -25.45 -24.04
N GLU A 199 16.73 -24.21 -24.14
CA GLU A 199 17.80 -23.84 -25.07
C GLU A 199 19.21 -24.30 -24.60
N LEU A 200 19.36 -24.68 -23.33
CA LEU A 200 20.68 -24.93 -22.72
C LEU A 200 21.21 -26.35 -22.94
N SER A 201 20.35 -27.31 -23.25
CA SER A 201 20.73 -28.73 -23.33
C SER A 201 19.88 -29.52 -24.34
N THR A 202 20.19 -30.80 -24.54
CA THR A 202 19.36 -31.68 -25.40
C THR A 202 18.07 -32.09 -24.68
N HIS A 203 18.16 -32.28 -23.36
CA HIS A 203 17.02 -32.51 -22.49
C HIS A 203 17.26 -31.79 -21.16
N THR A 204 16.41 -30.82 -20.87
CA THR A 204 16.41 -30.10 -19.59
C THR A 204 15.32 -30.68 -18.70
N THR A 205 15.68 -31.01 -17.46
CA THR A 205 14.72 -31.43 -16.43
C THR A 205 14.75 -30.41 -15.30
N VAL A 206 13.58 -29.94 -14.86
CA VAL A 206 13.47 -29.10 -13.67
C VAL A 206 13.38 -30.01 -12.45
N ASP A 207 14.37 -29.92 -11.57
CA ASP A 207 14.44 -30.69 -10.32
C ASP A 207 13.65 -30.03 -9.20
N GLY A 208 13.65 -28.70 -9.18
CA GLY A 208 12.93 -27.95 -8.15
C GLY A 208 12.99 -26.45 -8.33
N HIS A 209 12.17 -25.78 -7.53
CA HIS A 209 12.22 -24.33 -7.35
C HIS A 209 12.54 -24.01 -5.90
N ASN A 210 13.43 -23.06 -5.68
CA ASN A 210 13.67 -22.47 -4.38
C ASN A 210 13.15 -21.03 -4.41
N ILE A 211 12.19 -20.70 -3.54
CA ILE A 211 11.65 -19.33 -3.44
C ILE A 211 12.43 -18.59 -2.35
N ASN A 212 13.10 -17.51 -2.74
CA ASN A 212 13.85 -16.65 -1.84
C ASN A 212 12.96 -15.59 -1.20
N SER A 213 12.07 -14.97 -1.99
CA SER A 213 11.16 -13.93 -1.48
C SER A 213 9.88 -13.82 -2.29
N VAL A 214 8.81 -13.41 -1.61
CA VAL A 214 7.54 -13.00 -2.20
C VAL A 214 7.19 -11.62 -1.66
N SER A 215 6.85 -10.70 -2.56
CA SER A 215 6.48 -9.33 -2.18
C SER A 215 5.28 -8.84 -2.99
N VAL A 216 4.34 -8.15 -2.35
CA VAL A 216 3.25 -7.47 -3.05
C VAL A 216 3.79 -6.18 -3.65
N THR A 217 3.71 -6.02 -4.96
CA THR A 217 4.17 -4.81 -5.68
C THR A 217 3.04 -3.84 -5.98
N LYS A 218 1.80 -4.35 -6.08
CA LYS A 218 0.61 -3.55 -6.36
C LYS A 218 -0.60 -4.17 -5.67
N LEU A 219 -1.42 -3.34 -5.02
CA LEU A 219 -2.70 -3.73 -4.45
C LEU A 219 -3.69 -2.58 -4.61
N ASP A 220 -4.66 -2.73 -5.50
CA ASP A 220 -5.71 -1.74 -5.75
C ASP A 220 -7.13 -2.33 -5.62
N SER A 221 -8.13 -1.66 -6.19
CA SER A 221 -9.53 -2.11 -6.15
C SER A 221 -9.87 -3.26 -7.10
N HIS A 222 -9.02 -3.59 -8.07
CA HIS A 222 -9.28 -4.58 -9.12
C HIS A 222 -8.21 -5.67 -9.17
N GLU A 223 -6.96 -5.31 -8.96
CA GLU A 223 -5.80 -6.16 -9.18
C GLU A 223 -4.87 -6.18 -7.97
N ILE A 224 -4.22 -7.32 -7.83
CA ILE A 224 -3.08 -7.50 -6.95
C ILE A 224 -1.94 -8.11 -7.76
N SER A 225 -0.76 -7.54 -7.61
CA SER A 225 0.46 -8.00 -8.25
C SER A 225 1.52 -8.33 -7.22
N TYR A 226 2.23 -9.42 -7.47
CA TYR A 226 3.30 -9.92 -6.62
C TYR A 226 4.55 -10.14 -7.45
N ARG A 227 5.70 -9.96 -6.81
CA ARG A 227 6.99 -10.32 -7.36
C ARG A 227 7.59 -11.41 -6.49
N VAL A 228 7.92 -12.51 -7.14
CA VAL A 228 8.56 -13.69 -6.56
C VAL A 228 9.96 -13.76 -7.11
N GLU A 229 10.94 -13.91 -6.23
CA GLU A 229 12.33 -14.13 -6.60
C GLU A 229 12.76 -15.50 -6.07
N GLY A 230 13.52 -16.23 -6.87
CA GLY A 230 13.98 -17.56 -6.50
C GLY A 230 15.07 -18.07 -7.42
N GLU A 231 15.39 -19.34 -7.27
CA GLU A 231 16.31 -20.09 -8.10
C GLU A 231 15.61 -21.35 -8.57
N VAL A 232 15.82 -21.72 -9.84
CA VAL A 232 15.37 -22.99 -10.40
C VAL A 232 16.57 -23.91 -10.51
N GLU A 233 16.43 -25.10 -9.94
CA GLU A 233 17.41 -26.18 -10.02
C GLU A 233 17.08 -27.05 -11.23
N VAL A 234 18.06 -27.29 -12.09
CA VAL A 234 17.90 -28.06 -13.32
C VAL A 234 18.99 -29.09 -13.49
N GLU A 235 18.61 -30.22 -14.08
CA GLU A 235 19.52 -31.21 -14.64
C GLU A 235 19.59 -31.01 -16.15
N LEU A 236 20.80 -30.73 -16.66
CA LEU A 236 21.09 -30.51 -18.08
C LEU A 236 21.72 -31.78 -18.68
N GLN A 237 21.02 -32.41 -19.62
CA GLN A 237 21.52 -33.58 -20.34
C GLN A 237 22.01 -33.20 -21.75
N TYR A 238 23.28 -33.51 -22.03
CA TYR A 238 23.90 -33.38 -23.34
C TYR A 238 24.05 -34.75 -24.01
N GLY A 239 23.37 -34.91 -25.14
CA GLY A 239 23.25 -36.19 -25.83
C GLY A 239 21.97 -36.95 -25.47
N SER A 240 21.70 -38.03 -26.18
CA SER A 240 20.52 -38.87 -25.96
C SER A 240 20.67 -39.75 -24.71
N SER A 241 19.58 -40.33 -24.21
CA SER A 241 19.66 -41.32 -23.13
C SER A 241 20.48 -42.56 -23.51
N SER A 242 20.69 -42.81 -24.82
CA SER A 242 21.60 -43.86 -25.28
C SER A 242 23.06 -43.42 -25.12
N ASP A 243 23.37 -42.17 -25.37
CA ASP A 243 24.72 -41.62 -25.22
C ASP A 243 25.17 -41.64 -23.76
N ILE A 244 24.27 -41.27 -22.84
CA ILE A 244 24.49 -41.43 -21.39
C ILE A 244 24.82 -42.88 -21.02
N ARG A 245 24.03 -43.86 -21.49
CA ARG A 245 24.26 -45.29 -21.18
C ARG A 245 25.56 -45.86 -21.74
N ASN A 246 26.11 -45.24 -22.78
CA ASN A 246 27.35 -45.66 -23.41
C ASN A 246 28.56 -44.83 -22.95
N ASP A 247 28.43 -44.05 -21.86
CA ASP A 247 29.46 -43.14 -21.32
C ASP A 247 29.99 -42.11 -22.33
N ILE A 248 29.14 -41.68 -23.28
CA ILE A 248 29.48 -40.67 -24.30
C ILE A 248 28.60 -39.41 -24.24
N GLY A 249 27.63 -39.36 -23.34
CA GLY A 249 26.89 -38.13 -23.01
C GLY A 249 27.29 -37.54 -21.65
N LEU A 250 26.71 -36.39 -21.30
CA LEU A 250 26.98 -35.68 -20.05
C LEU A 250 25.67 -35.29 -19.37
N VAL A 251 25.62 -35.48 -18.05
CA VAL A 251 24.58 -34.92 -17.17
C VAL A 251 25.27 -33.96 -16.22
N GLN A 252 24.69 -32.78 -16.03
CA GLN A 252 25.21 -31.76 -15.12
C GLN A 252 24.05 -31.04 -14.42
N ASP A 253 24.17 -30.89 -13.11
CA ASP A 253 23.27 -30.07 -12.30
C ASP A 253 23.69 -28.60 -12.38
N ASP A 254 22.72 -27.70 -12.50
CA ASP A 254 22.93 -26.26 -12.46
C ASP A 254 21.73 -25.54 -11.81
N SER A 255 21.90 -24.27 -11.48
CA SER A 255 20.85 -23.45 -10.88
C SER A 255 20.84 -22.04 -11.44
N TYR A 256 19.67 -21.53 -11.81
CA TYR A 256 19.52 -20.20 -12.39
C TYR A 256 18.52 -19.34 -11.59
N PRO A 257 18.86 -18.08 -11.31
CA PRO A 257 17.92 -17.18 -10.65
C PRO A 257 16.77 -16.83 -11.58
N TYR A 258 15.57 -16.72 -11.01
CA TYR A 258 14.37 -16.32 -11.71
C TYR A 258 13.61 -15.21 -10.97
N VAL A 259 12.82 -14.47 -11.74
CA VAL A 259 11.82 -13.53 -11.24
C VAL A 259 10.48 -13.87 -11.86
N VAL A 260 9.46 -14.04 -11.02
CA VAL A 260 8.07 -14.22 -11.47
C VAL A 260 7.24 -13.01 -11.06
N THR A 261 6.58 -12.41 -12.04
CA THR A 261 5.53 -11.43 -11.76
C THR A 261 4.19 -12.12 -11.88
N VAL A 262 3.41 -12.13 -10.80
CA VAL A 262 2.07 -12.71 -10.77
C VAL A 262 1.07 -11.59 -10.67
N THR A 263 0.09 -11.53 -11.57
CA THR A 263 -1.01 -10.54 -11.51
C THR A 263 -2.35 -11.23 -11.56
N CYS A 264 -3.17 -11.05 -10.52
CA CYS A 264 -4.49 -11.65 -10.44
C CYS A 264 -5.57 -10.66 -9.97
N ALA A 265 -6.82 -11.04 -10.15
CA ALA A 265 -7.95 -10.23 -9.72
C ALA A 265 -8.03 -10.20 -8.19
N VAL A 266 -8.08 -9.00 -7.61
CA VAL A 266 -8.16 -8.82 -6.15
C VAL A 266 -9.40 -9.46 -5.53
N ALA A 267 -10.48 -9.60 -6.30
CA ALA A 267 -11.70 -10.26 -5.86
C ALA A 267 -11.54 -11.77 -5.64
N ARG A 268 -10.50 -12.40 -6.23
CA ARG A 268 -10.18 -13.82 -6.10
C ARG A 268 -8.67 -14.02 -6.02
N PRO A 269 -8.01 -13.60 -4.92
CA PRO A 269 -6.54 -13.57 -4.83
C PRO A 269 -5.89 -14.95 -5.04
N MET A 270 -6.54 -16.01 -4.56
CA MET A 270 -6.04 -17.39 -4.65
C MET A 270 -6.27 -18.08 -6.00
N ALA A 271 -7.06 -17.48 -6.91
CA ALA A 271 -7.42 -18.10 -8.18
C ALA A 271 -6.34 -17.86 -9.25
N ILE A 272 -5.10 -18.26 -8.94
CA ILE A 272 -3.93 -18.09 -9.81
C ILE A 272 -4.01 -19.10 -10.96
N ARG A 273 -3.80 -18.61 -12.17
CA ARG A 273 -3.75 -19.40 -13.40
C ARG A 273 -2.39 -19.23 -14.08
N ALA A 274 -2.00 -20.17 -14.94
CA ALA A 274 -0.76 -20.11 -15.73
C ALA A 274 -0.60 -18.76 -16.46
N ASP A 275 -1.69 -18.26 -17.07
CA ASP A 275 -1.73 -16.98 -17.78
C ASP A 275 -1.54 -15.74 -16.88
N ASN A 276 -1.49 -15.92 -15.57
CA ASN A 276 -1.20 -14.86 -14.61
C ASN A 276 0.29 -14.78 -14.24
N LEU A 277 1.08 -15.80 -14.58
CA LEU A 277 2.50 -15.88 -14.30
C LEU A 277 3.28 -15.32 -15.49
N ASN A 278 4.22 -14.44 -15.21
CA ASN A 278 5.25 -14.04 -16.15
C ASN A 278 6.61 -14.37 -15.53
N ILE A 279 7.22 -15.46 -15.99
CA ILE A 279 8.49 -16.00 -15.49
C ILE A 279 9.61 -15.45 -16.37
N SER A 280 10.70 -15.03 -15.74
CA SER A 280 11.93 -14.65 -16.42
C SER A 280 13.11 -15.28 -15.69
N VAL A 281 13.90 -16.07 -16.42
CA VAL A 281 15.10 -16.74 -15.88
C VAL A 281 16.35 -16.09 -16.44
N ASP A 282 17.35 -15.91 -15.58
CA ASP A 282 18.65 -15.37 -15.96
C ASP A 282 19.67 -16.51 -16.06
N ASN A 283 19.91 -16.97 -17.29
CA ASN A 283 20.84 -18.05 -17.60
C ASN A 283 22.24 -17.58 -18.03
N ARG A 284 22.58 -16.30 -17.79
CA ARG A 284 23.86 -15.72 -18.27
C ARG A 284 25.09 -16.42 -17.70
N SER A 285 25.01 -16.95 -16.48
CA SER A 285 26.10 -17.70 -15.84
C SER A 285 26.54 -18.93 -16.62
N PHE A 286 25.68 -19.48 -17.48
CA PHE A 286 26.03 -20.61 -18.33
C PHE A 286 27.08 -20.27 -19.41
N TYR A 287 27.12 -19.02 -19.86
CA TYR A 287 27.98 -18.57 -20.96
C TYR A 287 29.32 -17.97 -20.50
N GLU A 288 29.58 -17.92 -19.20
CA GLU A 288 30.81 -17.39 -18.59
C GLU A 288 31.87 -18.48 -18.39
#